data_AF-A0A0J9EA80-F1
#
_entry.id   AF-A0A0J9EA80-F1
#
_cell.length_a   1.000
_cell.length_b   1.000
_cell.length_c   1.000
_cell.angle_alpha   90.00
_cell.angle_beta   90.00
_cell.angle_gamma   90.00
#
_symmetry.space_group_name_H-M   'P 1'
#
loop_
_entity.id
_entity.type
_entity.pdbx_description
1 polymer ?
#
loop_
_entity_poly.entity_id
_entity_poly.type
_entity_poly.pdbx_seq_one_letter_code
_entity_poly.pdbx_strand_id
1 'polypeptide(L)'
;MLGSEILIAEERPDEAEALLDQGADAHPANLWMPLRLARARHARGAIAEARESLDRVIKIAPEKKPLWQDLEINLLFEERRWPEAIEILEGLRNRGALNLTERIRLARAYSDKNDSEAETACLLEAPRKAMLEPVFLRYVFWRHVKTASAELVDTVLNALRAQDRHELADELALVTYIQTMQYDLALEVLRRHKIAKRTNTEALRLIQVLFGSHQFALGTRYARLCLRCWPEDSSIWSACVRNLMKLGALDQVAQTLTDAKDRLPTEVVAQMQHLYCGYRADFEGATTAFEQLLAAGQCQQSIQELQIKLMFNLMELKTYDQVTHRIGQPGEWENRPLHRRGLPGAFLIELALEKEEAPEGEHVSVEDWARARPNSCVAATRLVDSWWSAGSNQRPAPPHAEAPQTIPRQIFQYWDKPSLPGPISHMVESWKNCAGFTHEIFNRRSAANFLRSTYGSKWSRAFGLARTTAGEADMLRLCVLAERGGVYADADDVLYGDLDALLKGTRGLLLYRETLGGALGNNFIAAPPKHPVLVSAAEMACRALSERSVETAWTQTGPGLLTRAVAQYVLDVGAEHARSQITVLDWPSYASHVASHNPVEYKIKKGHWVADQNIIRPSEIWNVLHGAAVQTPA
;
A
#
# COMPACT_ATOMS: atom_id res chain seq x y z
N MET A 1 -8.06 24.77 -42.32
CA MET A 1 -8.81 24.96 -41.06
C MET A 1 -9.63 23.72 -40.70
N LEU A 2 -10.71 23.36 -41.41
CA LEU A 2 -11.54 22.17 -41.06
C LEU A 2 -10.74 20.85 -40.98
N GLY A 3 -9.73 20.68 -41.84
CA GLY A 3 -8.88 19.49 -41.87
C GLY A 3 -8.12 19.21 -40.57
N SER A 4 -7.71 20.22 -39.81
CA SER A 4 -6.98 19.99 -38.55
C SER A 4 -7.88 19.48 -37.42
N GLU A 5 -9.16 19.86 -37.41
CA GLU A 5 -10.13 19.34 -36.43
C GLU A 5 -10.50 17.89 -36.72
N ILE A 6 -10.61 17.53 -37.99
CA ILE A 6 -10.80 16.13 -38.42
C ILE A 6 -9.58 15.29 -38.02
N LEU A 7 -8.36 15.78 -38.27
CA LEU A 7 -7.14 15.06 -37.90
C LEU A 7 -7.00 14.85 -36.38
N ILE A 8 -7.37 15.84 -35.56
CA ILE A 8 -7.41 15.65 -34.10
C ILE A 8 -8.46 14.59 -33.71
N ALA A 9 -9.64 14.62 -34.33
CA ALA A 9 -10.69 13.63 -34.07
C ALA A 9 -10.32 12.21 -34.54
N GLU A 10 -9.46 12.10 -35.55
CA GLU A 10 -8.90 10.83 -36.06
C GLU A 10 -7.64 10.36 -35.30
N GLU A 11 -7.35 10.94 -34.13
CA GLU A 11 -6.16 10.60 -33.31
C GLU A 11 -4.82 10.83 -34.04
N ARG A 12 -4.76 11.82 -34.94
CA ARG A 12 -3.57 12.21 -35.71
C ARG A 12 -3.13 13.66 -35.40
N PRO A 13 -2.81 13.99 -34.13
CA PRO A 13 -2.52 15.35 -33.72
C PRO A 13 -1.22 15.91 -34.34
N ASP A 14 -0.23 15.06 -34.65
CA ASP A 14 1.05 15.47 -35.26
C ASP A 14 0.84 16.05 -36.67
N GLU A 15 -0.03 15.41 -37.46
CA GLU A 15 -0.38 15.88 -38.79
C GLU A 15 -1.23 17.16 -38.73
N ALA A 16 -2.08 17.26 -37.71
CA ALA A 16 -2.85 18.48 -37.44
C ALA A 16 -1.93 19.65 -37.09
N GLU A 17 -0.91 19.43 -36.25
CA GLU A 17 0.09 20.43 -35.88
C GLU A 17 0.93 20.86 -37.09
N ALA A 18 1.47 19.91 -37.86
CA ALA A 18 2.27 20.22 -39.05
C ALA A 18 1.49 21.06 -40.10
N LEU A 19 0.18 20.80 -40.24
CA LEU A 19 -0.70 21.58 -41.10
C LEU A 19 -0.95 22.99 -40.58
N LEU A 20 -0.97 23.17 -39.25
CA LEU A 20 -1.26 24.44 -38.58
C LEU A 20 -0.02 25.33 -38.43
N ASP A 21 1.16 24.76 -38.20
CA ASP A 21 2.42 25.51 -38.11
C ASP A 21 2.73 26.26 -39.42
N GLN A 22 2.41 25.67 -40.58
CA GLN A 22 2.58 26.34 -41.89
C GLN A 22 1.67 27.58 -42.06
N GLY A 23 0.56 27.66 -41.31
CA GLY A 23 -0.43 28.75 -41.42
C GLY A 23 -0.38 29.79 -40.32
N ALA A 24 0.21 29.48 -39.16
CA ALA A 24 0.22 30.35 -37.99
C ALA A 24 1.07 31.62 -38.20
N ASP A 25 2.22 31.51 -38.87
CA ASP A 25 3.11 32.64 -39.15
C ASP A 25 2.59 33.57 -40.25
N ALA A 26 1.75 33.06 -41.16
CA ALA A 26 1.21 33.83 -42.29
C ALA A 26 0.11 34.82 -41.87
N HIS A 27 -0.55 34.61 -40.73
CA HIS A 27 -1.72 35.39 -40.29
C HIS A 27 -1.72 35.67 -38.78
N PRO A 28 -0.82 36.54 -38.28
CA PRO A 28 -0.60 36.76 -36.84
C PRO A 28 -1.78 37.38 -36.07
N ALA A 29 -2.76 37.98 -36.76
CA ALA A 29 -3.98 38.51 -36.16
C ALA A 29 -5.13 37.48 -36.09
N ASN A 30 -4.94 36.26 -36.61
CA ASN A 30 -5.97 35.24 -36.64
C ASN A 30 -6.00 34.46 -35.31
N LEU A 31 -7.07 34.64 -34.51
CA LEU A 31 -7.26 33.96 -33.23
C LEU A 31 -7.40 32.43 -33.35
N TRP A 32 -7.92 31.93 -34.48
CA TRP A 32 -8.29 30.52 -34.63
C TRP A 32 -7.09 29.61 -34.87
N MET A 33 -6.01 30.12 -35.47
CA MET A 33 -4.79 29.34 -35.73
C MET A 33 -4.02 28.98 -34.47
N PRO A 34 -3.60 29.93 -33.62
CA PRO A 34 -2.93 29.60 -32.37
C PRO A 34 -3.82 28.79 -31.42
N LEU A 35 -5.15 29.01 -31.42
CA LEU A 35 -6.07 28.21 -30.60
C LEU A 35 -6.16 26.75 -31.05
N ARG A 36 -6.27 26.49 -32.37
CA ARG A 36 -6.27 25.11 -32.90
C ARG A 36 -4.92 24.44 -32.73
N LEU A 37 -3.83 25.19 -32.88
CA LEU A 37 -2.48 24.71 -32.65
C LEU A 37 -2.28 24.30 -31.18
N ALA A 38 -2.76 25.12 -30.24
CA ALA A 38 -2.78 24.79 -28.83
C ALA A 38 -3.55 23.50 -28.55
N ARG A 39 -4.72 23.29 -29.19
CA ARG A 39 -5.50 22.05 -29.07
C ARG A 39 -4.77 20.83 -29.64
N ALA A 40 -4.12 20.96 -30.80
CA ALA A 40 -3.35 19.88 -31.42
C ALA A 40 -2.15 19.48 -30.52
N ARG A 41 -1.39 20.47 -30.05
CA ARG A 41 -0.27 20.27 -29.11
C ARG A 41 -0.71 19.63 -27.80
N HIS A 42 -1.83 20.08 -27.25
CA HIS A 42 -2.43 19.45 -26.08
C HIS A 42 -2.82 17.99 -26.35
N ALA A 43 -3.45 17.70 -27.49
CA ALA A 43 -3.82 16.33 -27.88
C ALA A 43 -2.59 15.41 -28.11
N ARG A 44 -1.45 15.99 -28.51
CA ARG A 44 -0.16 15.29 -28.60
C ARG A 44 0.53 15.09 -27.23
N GLY A 45 0.08 15.79 -26.19
CA GLY A 45 0.71 15.78 -24.86
C GLY A 45 1.85 16.79 -24.69
N ALA A 46 2.07 17.69 -25.65
CA ALA A 46 3.06 18.77 -25.55
C ALA A 46 2.52 19.95 -24.74
N ILE A 47 2.35 19.76 -23.43
CA ILE A 47 1.66 20.70 -22.53
C ILE A 47 2.27 22.10 -22.53
N ALA A 48 3.60 22.21 -22.44
CA ALA A 48 4.29 23.50 -22.43
C ALA A 48 4.12 24.28 -23.74
N GLU A 49 4.20 23.59 -24.89
CA GLU A 49 4.01 24.18 -26.21
C GLU A 49 2.54 24.58 -26.43
N ALA A 50 1.61 23.77 -25.93
CA ALA A 50 0.18 24.08 -25.93
C ALA A 50 -0.12 25.33 -25.09
N ARG A 51 0.52 25.47 -23.92
CA ARG A 51 0.44 26.66 -23.05
C ARG A 51 0.94 27.90 -23.77
N GLU A 52 2.13 27.85 -24.36
CA GLU A 52 2.69 28.99 -25.11
C GLU A 52 1.74 29.43 -26.23
N SER A 53 1.17 28.46 -26.95
CA SER A 53 0.22 28.70 -28.03
C SER A 53 -1.07 29.35 -27.52
N LEU A 54 -1.58 28.91 -26.36
CA LEU A 54 -2.73 29.49 -25.72
C LEU A 54 -2.45 30.90 -25.19
N ASP A 55 -1.29 31.17 -24.61
CA ASP A 55 -0.92 32.50 -24.10
C ASP A 55 -0.90 33.55 -25.23
N ARG A 56 -0.53 33.14 -26.46
CA ARG A 56 -0.67 33.98 -27.65
C ARG A 56 -2.14 34.31 -27.95
N VAL A 57 -3.05 33.33 -27.85
CA VAL A 57 -4.51 33.53 -28.02
C VAL A 57 -5.04 34.54 -26.99
N ILE A 58 -4.65 34.37 -25.72
CA ILE A 58 -5.06 35.24 -24.61
C ILE A 58 -4.59 36.67 -24.84
N LYS A 59 -3.36 36.85 -25.35
CA LYS A 59 -2.80 38.18 -25.67
C LYS A 59 -3.52 38.88 -26.83
N ILE A 60 -3.97 38.12 -27.84
CA ILE A 60 -4.65 38.66 -29.02
C ILE A 60 -6.08 39.10 -28.71
N ALA A 61 -6.84 38.29 -27.96
CA ALA A 61 -8.25 38.55 -27.68
C ALA A 61 -8.66 38.10 -26.26
N PRO A 62 -8.23 38.82 -25.21
CA PRO A 62 -8.55 38.46 -23.83
C PRO A 62 -10.05 38.49 -23.53
N GLU A 63 -10.82 39.34 -24.22
CA GLU A 63 -12.27 39.46 -24.09
C GLU A 63 -13.04 38.25 -24.66
N LYS A 64 -12.38 37.39 -25.44
CA LYS A 64 -12.96 36.17 -26.03
C LYS A 64 -12.73 34.92 -25.18
N LYS A 65 -12.49 35.09 -23.87
CA LYS A 65 -12.25 34.00 -22.89
C LYS A 65 -13.12 32.74 -23.06
N PRO A 66 -14.44 32.83 -23.30
CA PRO A 66 -15.27 31.64 -23.49
C PRO A 66 -14.82 30.69 -24.62
N LEU A 67 -14.07 31.15 -25.63
CA LEU A 67 -13.62 30.31 -26.75
C LEU A 67 -12.48 29.35 -26.36
N TRP A 68 -11.69 29.71 -25.36
CA TRP A 68 -10.46 29.01 -24.99
C TRP A 68 -10.41 28.58 -23.51
N GLN A 69 -11.41 28.97 -22.72
CA GLN A 69 -11.52 28.64 -21.29
C GLN A 69 -11.42 27.14 -20.98
N ASP A 70 -12.08 26.27 -21.76
CA ASP A 70 -12.00 24.82 -21.53
C ASP A 70 -10.56 24.28 -21.70
N LEU A 71 -9.85 24.78 -22.72
CA LEU A 71 -8.45 24.43 -22.95
C LEU A 71 -7.54 25.01 -21.85
N GLU A 72 -7.79 26.24 -21.40
CA GLU A 72 -7.07 26.84 -20.27
C GLU A 72 -7.21 25.97 -19.02
N ILE A 73 -8.44 25.57 -18.68
CA ILE A 73 -8.72 24.68 -17.56
C ILE A 73 -7.97 23.36 -17.73
N ASN A 74 -8.06 22.69 -18.90
CA ASN A 74 -7.36 21.42 -19.12
C ASN A 74 -5.85 21.57 -18.91
N LEU A 75 -5.23 22.61 -19.49
CA LEU A 75 -3.80 22.85 -19.32
C LEU A 75 -3.43 23.16 -17.87
N LEU A 76 -4.26 23.90 -17.12
CA LEU A 76 -4.01 24.15 -15.70
C LEU A 76 -4.06 22.85 -14.87
N PHE A 77 -4.92 21.90 -15.25
CA PHE A 77 -4.98 20.58 -14.61
C PHE A 77 -3.73 19.75 -14.93
N GLU A 78 -3.29 19.72 -16.19
CA GLU A 78 -2.06 19.01 -16.60
C GLU A 78 -0.81 19.61 -15.94
N GLU A 79 -0.78 20.94 -15.77
CA GLU A 79 0.29 21.67 -15.06
C GLU A 79 0.15 21.65 -13.53
N ARG A 80 -0.93 21.06 -12.99
CA ARG A 80 -1.24 21.02 -11.54
C ARG A 80 -1.35 22.40 -10.89
N ARG A 81 -1.77 23.40 -11.65
CA ARG A 81 -2.01 24.79 -11.21
C ARG A 81 -3.41 24.95 -10.64
N TRP A 82 -3.64 24.28 -9.50
CA TRP A 82 -4.97 24.19 -8.87
C TRP A 82 -5.55 25.54 -8.45
N PRO A 83 -4.80 26.48 -7.85
CA PRO A 83 -5.35 27.78 -7.43
C PRO A 83 -5.98 28.55 -8.61
N GLU A 84 -5.28 28.61 -9.75
CA GLU A 84 -5.76 29.30 -10.95
C GLU A 84 -6.96 28.57 -11.57
N ALA A 85 -6.93 27.23 -11.58
CA ALA A 85 -8.06 26.44 -12.08
C ALA A 85 -9.32 26.66 -11.22
N ILE A 86 -9.18 26.68 -9.89
CA ILE A 86 -10.27 26.93 -8.94
C ILE A 86 -10.83 28.33 -9.14
N GLU A 87 -10.00 29.36 -9.32
CA GLU A 87 -10.46 30.73 -9.55
C GLU A 87 -11.39 30.82 -10.78
N ILE A 88 -10.99 30.20 -11.89
CA ILE A 88 -11.79 30.21 -13.13
C ILE A 88 -13.12 29.47 -12.93
N LEU A 89 -13.07 28.30 -12.28
CA LEU A 89 -14.24 27.44 -12.07
C LEU A 89 -15.22 28.03 -11.04
N GLU A 90 -14.72 28.63 -9.96
CA GLU A 90 -15.53 29.40 -9.00
C GLU A 90 -16.18 30.62 -9.67
N GLY A 91 -15.46 31.30 -10.57
CA GLY A 91 -16.03 32.36 -11.39
C GLY A 91 -17.20 31.89 -12.28
N LEU A 92 -17.19 30.64 -12.74
CA LEU A 92 -18.32 30.03 -13.46
C LEU A 92 -19.45 29.64 -12.51
N ARG A 93 -19.12 29.04 -11.35
CA ARG A 93 -20.07 28.69 -10.29
C ARG A 93 -20.89 29.89 -9.83
N ASN A 94 -20.21 30.99 -9.51
CA ASN A 94 -20.83 32.23 -9.02
C ASN A 94 -21.76 32.90 -10.04
N ARG A 95 -21.57 32.65 -11.34
CA ARG A 95 -22.43 33.16 -12.42
C ARG A 95 -23.54 32.17 -12.82
N GLY A 96 -23.63 31.01 -12.16
CA GLY A 96 -24.59 29.95 -12.50
C GLY A 96 -24.33 29.28 -13.86
N ALA A 97 -23.12 29.40 -14.41
CA ALA A 97 -22.75 28.89 -15.72
C ALA A 97 -22.00 27.54 -15.65
N LEU A 98 -21.77 27.01 -14.45
CA LEU A 98 -20.98 25.80 -14.23
C LEU A 98 -21.74 24.55 -14.67
N ASN A 99 -21.25 23.91 -15.73
CA ASN A 99 -21.81 22.63 -16.19
C ASN A 99 -21.33 21.44 -15.32
N LEU A 100 -21.88 20.25 -15.56
CA LEU A 100 -21.57 19.06 -14.75
C LEU A 100 -20.08 18.65 -14.83
N THR A 101 -19.47 18.71 -16.01
CA THR A 101 -18.06 18.37 -16.21
C THR A 101 -17.15 19.35 -15.48
N GLU A 102 -17.43 20.65 -15.59
CA GLU A 102 -16.69 21.70 -14.89
C GLU A 102 -16.87 21.59 -13.37
N ARG A 103 -18.06 21.22 -12.90
CA ARG A 103 -18.32 20.95 -11.48
C ARG A 103 -17.46 19.81 -10.95
N ILE A 104 -17.33 18.73 -11.72
CA ILE A 104 -16.48 17.59 -11.35
C ILE A 104 -15.00 17.99 -11.37
N ARG A 105 -14.57 18.81 -12.33
CA ARG A 105 -13.23 19.39 -12.32
C ARG A 105 -13.00 20.24 -11.07
N LEU A 106 -13.94 21.11 -10.70
CA LEU A 106 -13.84 21.93 -9.49
C LEU A 106 -13.76 21.07 -8.22
N ALA A 107 -14.61 20.05 -8.11
CA ALA A 107 -14.54 19.07 -7.02
C ALA A 107 -13.17 18.37 -6.96
N ARG A 108 -12.62 17.97 -8.11
CA ARG A 108 -11.28 17.37 -8.21
C ARG A 108 -10.18 18.34 -7.74
N ALA A 109 -10.24 19.60 -8.15
CA ALA A 109 -9.26 20.61 -7.72
C ALA A 109 -9.33 20.88 -6.20
N TYR A 110 -10.53 20.88 -5.61
CA TYR A 110 -10.68 20.94 -4.15
C TYR A 110 -10.12 19.71 -3.45
N SER A 111 -10.42 18.52 -3.98
CA SER A 111 -9.87 17.28 -3.47
C SER A 111 -8.34 17.27 -3.49
N ASP A 112 -7.72 17.74 -4.59
CA ASP A 112 -6.26 17.79 -4.72
C ASP A 112 -5.62 18.81 -3.76
N LYS A 113 -6.38 19.82 -3.32
CA LYS A 113 -6.02 20.72 -2.20
C LYS A 113 -6.39 20.17 -0.81
N ASN A 114 -6.89 18.95 -0.73
CA ASN A 114 -7.38 18.31 0.49
C ASN A 114 -8.52 19.09 1.20
N ASP A 115 -9.29 19.85 0.43
CA ASP A 115 -10.46 20.60 0.90
C ASP A 115 -11.74 19.78 0.70
N SER A 116 -11.95 18.79 1.57
CA SER A 116 -13.08 17.87 1.48
C SER A 116 -14.45 18.55 1.70
N GLU A 117 -14.47 19.68 2.42
CA GLU A 117 -15.69 20.44 2.67
C GLU A 117 -16.13 21.17 1.40
N ALA A 118 -15.22 21.89 0.74
CA ALA A 118 -15.51 22.57 -0.52
C ALA A 118 -15.83 21.58 -1.66
N GLU A 119 -15.12 20.45 -1.72
CA GLU A 119 -15.43 19.36 -2.64
C GLU A 119 -16.87 18.87 -2.47
N THR A 120 -17.26 18.51 -1.24
CA THR A 120 -18.59 17.96 -0.97
C THR A 120 -19.69 18.99 -1.25
N ALA A 121 -19.50 20.25 -0.83
CA ALA A 121 -20.45 21.34 -1.08
C ALA A 121 -20.66 21.56 -2.59
N CYS A 122 -19.58 21.55 -3.38
CA CYS A 122 -19.63 21.69 -4.84
C CYS A 122 -20.44 20.56 -5.50
N LEU A 123 -20.29 19.32 -5.05
CA LEU A 123 -21.03 18.17 -5.59
C LEU A 123 -22.52 18.20 -5.23
N LEU A 124 -22.86 18.61 -4.00
CA LEU A 124 -24.24 18.65 -3.50
C LEU A 124 -25.14 19.65 -4.25
N GLU A 125 -24.55 20.66 -4.87
CA GLU A 125 -25.26 21.63 -5.73
C GLU A 125 -25.68 21.06 -7.09
N ALA A 126 -25.21 19.87 -7.48
CA ALA A 126 -25.62 19.28 -8.75
C ALA A 126 -27.13 18.95 -8.75
N PRO A 127 -27.85 19.18 -9.87
CA PRO A 127 -29.24 18.75 -9.97
C PRO A 127 -29.38 17.23 -9.81
N ARG A 128 -30.40 16.75 -9.10
CA ARG A 128 -30.59 15.30 -8.83
C ARG A 128 -30.53 14.42 -10.07
N LYS A 129 -31.13 14.86 -11.19
CA LYS A 129 -31.06 14.13 -12.47
C LYS A 129 -29.61 14.01 -12.99
N ALA A 130 -28.84 15.08 -12.89
CA ALA A 130 -27.44 15.13 -13.32
C ALA A 130 -26.53 14.23 -12.47
N MET A 131 -26.92 13.93 -11.22
CA MET A 131 -26.15 13.04 -10.33
C MET A 131 -26.14 11.58 -10.80
N LEU A 132 -27.11 11.17 -11.64
CA LEU A 132 -27.14 9.84 -12.24
C LEU A 132 -26.42 9.78 -13.60
N GLU A 133 -25.84 10.88 -14.06
CA GLU A 133 -25.05 10.89 -15.29
C GLU A 133 -23.73 10.12 -15.09
N PRO A 134 -23.24 9.39 -16.12
CA PRO A 134 -22.05 8.55 -15.99
C PRO A 134 -20.83 9.29 -15.46
N VAL A 135 -20.60 10.54 -15.90
CA VAL A 135 -19.45 11.34 -15.50
C VAL A 135 -19.45 11.64 -13.99
N PHE A 136 -20.62 11.91 -13.41
CA PHE A 136 -20.78 12.18 -11.98
C PHE A 136 -20.62 10.91 -11.16
N LEU A 137 -21.29 9.83 -11.57
CA LEU A 137 -21.20 8.54 -10.89
C LEU A 137 -19.77 8.02 -10.88
N ARG A 138 -19.06 8.09 -12.00
CA ARG A 138 -17.64 7.68 -12.09
C ARG A 138 -16.78 8.45 -11.08
N TYR A 139 -16.97 9.76 -10.96
CA TYR A 139 -16.24 10.56 -9.97
C TYR A 139 -16.58 10.14 -8.53
N VAL A 140 -17.87 10.07 -8.19
CA VAL A 140 -18.31 9.75 -6.81
C VAL A 140 -17.89 8.34 -6.40
N PHE A 141 -18.04 7.35 -7.27
CA PHE A 141 -17.59 5.98 -6.99
C PHE A 141 -16.07 5.89 -6.90
N TRP A 142 -15.33 6.58 -7.76
CA TRP A 142 -13.87 6.58 -7.67
C TRP A 142 -13.35 7.33 -6.43
N ARG A 143 -14.03 8.39 -5.99
CA ARG A 143 -13.50 9.27 -4.95
C ARG A 143 -14.04 9.00 -3.55
N HIS A 144 -15.32 8.68 -3.44
CA HIS A 144 -16.06 8.63 -2.19
C HIS A 144 -16.59 7.24 -1.82
N VAL A 145 -16.40 6.20 -2.63
CA VAL A 145 -16.99 4.86 -2.32
C VAL A 145 -16.46 4.25 -1.02
N LYS A 146 -15.22 4.54 -0.63
CA LYS A 146 -14.67 4.10 0.66
C LYS A 146 -15.42 4.69 1.87
N THR A 147 -16.18 5.76 1.66
CA THR A 147 -17.01 6.42 2.69
C THR A 147 -18.45 5.90 2.71
N ALA A 148 -18.83 5.07 1.72
CA ALA A 148 -20.19 4.57 1.52
C ALA A 148 -20.47 3.31 2.35
N SER A 149 -21.73 3.11 2.73
CA SER A 149 -22.19 1.79 3.16
C SER A 149 -22.43 0.89 1.94
N ALA A 150 -22.29 -0.43 2.13
CA ALA A 150 -22.58 -1.40 1.07
C ALA A 150 -24.02 -1.27 0.55
N GLU A 151 -24.99 -1.02 1.45
CA GLU A 151 -26.40 -0.82 1.11
C GLU A 151 -26.64 0.37 0.17
N LEU A 152 -25.96 1.50 0.41
CA LEU A 152 -26.09 2.68 -0.45
C LEU A 152 -25.51 2.42 -1.84
N VAL A 153 -24.37 1.75 -1.91
CA VAL A 153 -23.75 1.35 -3.18
C VAL A 153 -24.66 0.41 -3.95
N ASP A 154 -25.15 -0.65 -3.31
CA ASP A 154 -26.01 -1.66 -3.94
C ASP A 154 -27.31 -1.04 -4.44
N THR A 155 -27.89 -0.10 -3.70
CA THR A 155 -29.10 0.61 -4.13
C THR A 155 -28.87 1.39 -5.43
N VAL A 156 -27.78 2.14 -5.53
CA VAL A 156 -27.45 2.90 -6.75
C VAL A 156 -27.18 1.95 -7.92
N LEU A 157 -26.41 0.88 -7.70
CA LEU A 157 -26.12 -0.11 -8.74
C LEU A 157 -27.39 -0.81 -9.24
N ASN A 158 -28.31 -1.16 -8.35
CA ASN A 158 -29.58 -1.80 -8.72
C ASN A 158 -30.52 -0.83 -9.44
N ALA A 159 -30.56 0.44 -9.06
CA ALA A 159 -31.32 1.46 -9.78
C ALA A 159 -30.81 1.63 -11.22
N LEU A 160 -29.49 1.64 -11.44
CA LEU A 160 -28.92 1.68 -12.79
C LEU A 160 -29.30 0.44 -13.61
N ARG A 161 -29.27 -0.75 -13.02
CA ARG A 161 -29.71 -1.98 -13.68
C ARG A 161 -31.20 -1.96 -14.03
N ALA A 162 -32.04 -1.38 -13.17
CA ALA A 162 -33.46 -1.21 -13.44
C ALA A 162 -33.76 -0.21 -14.57
N GLN A 163 -32.82 0.68 -14.89
CA GLN A 163 -32.87 1.62 -16.01
C GLN A 163 -32.14 1.07 -17.27
N ASP A 164 -31.93 -0.25 -17.35
CA ASP A 164 -31.20 -0.95 -18.42
C ASP A 164 -29.73 -0.49 -18.61
N ARG A 165 -29.13 0.20 -17.63
CA ARG A 165 -27.73 0.68 -17.64
C ARG A 165 -26.77 -0.34 -17.04
N HIS A 166 -26.86 -1.58 -17.49
CA HIS A 166 -26.10 -2.72 -16.93
C HIS A 166 -24.58 -2.54 -17.04
N GLU A 167 -24.07 -2.06 -18.18
CA GLU A 167 -22.62 -1.89 -18.39
C GLU A 167 -22.02 -0.87 -17.42
N LEU A 168 -22.71 0.26 -17.21
CA LEU A 168 -22.27 1.27 -16.25
C LEU A 168 -22.35 0.74 -14.82
N ALA A 169 -23.40 0.00 -14.46
CA ALA A 169 -23.51 -0.60 -13.14
C ALA A 169 -22.35 -1.56 -12.87
N ASP A 170 -21.96 -2.38 -13.85
CA ASP A 170 -20.86 -3.32 -13.69
C ASP A 170 -19.47 -2.63 -13.73
N GLU A 171 -19.31 -1.54 -14.50
CA GLU A 171 -18.13 -0.66 -14.43
C GLU A 171 -17.95 -0.09 -13.01
N LEU A 172 -19.02 0.49 -12.45
CA LEU A 172 -19.01 1.10 -11.13
C LEU A 172 -18.83 0.05 -10.02
N ALA A 173 -19.45 -1.13 -10.15
CA ALA A 173 -19.25 -2.25 -9.24
C ALA A 173 -17.77 -2.70 -9.23
N LEU A 174 -17.14 -2.81 -10.40
CA LEU A 174 -15.72 -3.14 -10.50
C LEU A 174 -14.84 -2.11 -9.77
N VAL A 175 -15.10 -0.82 -9.95
CA VAL A 175 -14.38 0.25 -9.23
C VAL A 175 -14.58 0.13 -7.73
N THR A 176 -15.83 -0.06 -7.27
CA THR A 176 -16.15 -0.30 -5.86
C THR A 176 -15.30 -1.44 -5.31
N TYR A 177 -15.40 -2.62 -5.92
CA TYR A 177 -14.75 -3.83 -5.40
C TYR A 177 -13.22 -3.72 -5.37
N ILE A 178 -12.61 -3.07 -6.36
CA ILE A 178 -11.16 -2.81 -6.33
C ILE A 178 -10.80 -1.87 -5.18
N GLN A 179 -11.55 -0.78 -4.99
CA GLN A 179 -11.25 0.20 -3.95
C GLN A 179 -11.56 -0.28 -2.53
N THR A 180 -12.52 -1.19 -2.38
CA THR A 180 -12.86 -1.83 -1.11
C THR A 180 -12.10 -3.14 -0.88
N MET A 181 -11.15 -3.49 -1.75
CA MET A 181 -10.33 -4.71 -1.64
C MET A 181 -11.15 -6.01 -1.65
N GLN A 182 -12.25 -6.05 -2.41
CA GLN A 182 -13.11 -7.22 -2.63
C GLN A 182 -12.80 -7.86 -4.00
N TYR A 183 -11.57 -8.33 -4.17
CA TYR A 183 -11.05 -8.73 -5.48
C TYR A 183 -11.71 -9.98 -6.10
N ASP A 184 -12.26 -10.87 -5.29
CA ASP A 184 -12.99 -12.05 -5.80
C ASP A 184 -14.25 -11.61 -6.56
N LEU A 185 -15.02 -10.67 -6.02
CA LEU A 185 -16.19 -10.07 -6.69
C LEU A 185 -15.78 -9.28 -7.93
N ALA A 186 -14.67 -8.54 -7.86
CA ALA A 186 -14.11 -7.83 -9.02
C ALA A 186 -13.76 -8.82 -10.15
N LEU A 187 -13.21 -9.99 -9.82
CA LEU A 187 -12.85 -11.03 -10.78
C LEU A 187 -14.10 -11.63 -11.43
N GLU A 188 -15.19 -11.82 -10.68
CA GLU A 188 -16.48 -12.28 -11.21
C GLU A 188 -17.09 -11.29 -12.22
N VAL A 189 -17.02 -9.98 -11.94
CA VAL A 189 -17.46 -8.95 -12.89
C VAL A 189 -16.65 -9.03 -14.19
N LEU A 190 -15.32 -9.11 -14.10
CA LEU A 190 -14.42 -9.20 -15.24
C LEU A 190 -14.58 -10.49 -16.06
N ARG A 191 -15.00 -11.60 -15.42
CA ARG A 191 -15.30 -12.86 -16.12
C ARG A 191 -16.57 -12.78 -16.96
N ARG A 192 -17.57 -12.02 -16.49
CA ARG A 192 -18.84 -11.78 -17.22
C ARG A 192 -18.62 -10.88 -18.44
N HIS A 193 -17.74 -9.89 -18.33
CA HIS A 193 -17.49 -8.89 -19.37
C HIS A 193 -16.15 -9.12 -20.07
N LYS A 194 -16.15 -9.98 -21.09
CA LYS A 194 -14.96 -10.24 -21.90
C LYS A 194 -14.73 -9.12 -22.91
N ILE A 195 -13.82 -8.21 -22.56
CA ILE A 195 -13.36 -7.14 -23.47
C ILE A 195 -12.34 -7.71 -24.47
N ALA A 196 -12.60 -7.52 -25.76
CA ALA A 196 -11.74 -7.99 -26.85
C ALA A 196 -10.43 -7.19 -26.97
N LYS A 197 -10.49 -5.86 -26.84
CA LYS A 197 -9.33 -4.95 -26.81
C LYS A 197 -9.40 -4.09 -25.57
N ARG A 198 -8.43 -4.24 -24.67
CA ARG A 198 -8.35 -3.45 -23.43
C ARG A 198 -7.53 -2.19 -23.64
N THR A 199 -7.91 -1.14 -22.93
CA THR A 199 -7.05 0.04 -22.67
C THR A 199 -5.97 -0.31 -21.63
N ASN A 200 -4.95 0.54 -21.51
CA ASN A 200 -3.95 0.45 -20.44
C ASN A 200 -4.59 0.47 -19.04
N THR A 201 -5.61 1.31 -18.84
CA THR A 201 -6.34 1.44 -17.56
C THR A 201 -7.10 0.15 -17.21
N GLU A 202 -7.76 -0.46 -18.18
CA GLU A 202 -8.45 -1.75 -17.98
C GLU A 202 -7.47 -2.89 -17.74
N ALA A 203 -6.32 -2.88 -18.42
CA ALA A 203 -5.24 -3.84 -18.21
C ALA A 203 -4.67 -3.72 -16.79
N LEU A 204 -4.42 -2.49 -16.32
CA LEU A 204 -3.96 -2.22 -14.95
C LEU A 204 -4.96 -2.73 -13.90
N ARG A 205 -6.27 -2.48 -14.09
CA ARG A 205 -7.32 -3.01 -13.21
C ARG A 205 -7.31 -4.54 -13.18
N LEU A 206 -7.16 -5.20 -14.33
CA LEU A 206 -7.07 -6.66 -14.37
C LEU A 206 -5.80 -7.17 -13.67
N ILE A 207 -4.67 -6.50 -13.79
CA ILE A 207 -3.47 -6.82 -12.99
C ILE A 207 -3.80 -6.75 -11.50
N GLN A 208 -4.39 -5.64 -11.04
CA GLN A 208 -4.77 -5.47 -9.62
C GLN A 208 -5.71 -6.57 -9.14
N VAL A 209 -6.74 -6.91 -9.92
CA VAL A 209 -7.70 -7.96 -9.58
C VAL A 209 -7.05 -9.34 -9.54
N LEU A 210 -6.20 -9.69 -10.51
CA LEU A 210 -5.51 -10.99 -10.52
C LEU A 210 -4.63 -11.16 -9.28
N PHE A 211 -3.88 -10.13 -8.89
CA PHE A 211 -3.04 -10.20 -7.69
C PHE A 211 -3.87 -10.17 -6.40
N GLY A 212 -4.89 -9.34 -6.32
CA GLY A 212 -5.77 -9.24 -5.16
C GLY A 212 -6.66 -10.48 -4.93
N SER A 213 -6.92 -11.26 -5.98
CA SER A 213 -7.59 -12.58 -5.92
C SER A 213 -6.61 -13.76 -5.92
N HIS A 214 -5.33 -13.50 -5.61
CA HIS A 214 -4.27 -14.50 -5.42
C HIS A 214 -3.94 -15.35 -6.66
N GLN A 215 -4.31 -14.90 -7.86
CA GLN A 215 -3.96 -15.52 -9.13
C GLN A 215 -2.54 -15.12 -9.58
N PHE A 216 -1.55 -15.24 -8.69
CA PHE A 216 -0.22 -14.65 -8.84
C PHE A 216 0.49 -15.04 -10.14
N ALA A 217 0.51 -16.33 -10.49
CA ALA A 217 1.18 -16.80 -11.70
C ALA A 217 0.51 -16.26 -12.99
N LEU A 218 -0.81 -16.11 -13.01
CA LEU A 218 -1.53 -15.51 -14.13
C LEU A 218 -1.31 -14.00 -14.16
N GLY A 219 -1.41 -13.34 -13.01
CA GLY A 219 -1.15 -11.91 -12.83
C GLY A 219 0.23 -11.51 -13.32
N THR A 220 1.28 -12.24 -12.93
CA THR A 220 2.67 -11.96 -13.36
C THR A 220 2.84 -12.12 -14.86
N ARG A 221 2.30 -13.19 -15.46
CA ARG A 221 2.36 -13.38 -16.92
C ARG A 221 1.62 -12.27 -17.66
N TYR A 222 0.45 -11.88 -17.16
CA TYR A 222 -0.36 -10.82 -17.76
C TYR A 222 0.32 -9.45 -17.62
N ALA A 223 0.87 -9.11 -16.45
CA ALA A 223 1.60 -7.86 -16.24
C ALA A 223 2.79 -7.73 -17.21
N ARG A 224 3.58 -8.79 -17.41
CA ARG A 224 4.69 -8.79 -18.39
C ARG A 224 4.21 -8.62 -19.84
N LEU A 225 3.04 -9.15 -20.19
CA LEU A 225 2.43 -8.88 -21.49
C LEU A 225 2.09 -7.39 -21.63
N CYS A 226 1.47 -6.82 -20.60
CA CYS A 226 1.11 -5.40 -20.58
C CYS A 226 2.31 -4.47 -20.73
N LEU A 227 3.47 -4.79 -20.13
CA LEU A 227 4.71 -4.01 -20.31
C LEU A 227 5.20 -3.95 -21.77
N ARG A 228 4.87 -4.96 -22.59
CA ARG A 228 5.19 -4.94 -24.03
C ARG A 228 4.16 -4.16 -24.84
N CYS A 229 2.90 -4.17 -24.41
CA CYS A 229 1.82 -3.45 -25.09
C CYS A 229 1.83 -1.95 -24.79
N TRP A 230 2.23 -1.56 -23.59
CA TRP A 230 2.27 -0.16 -23.12
C TRP A 230 3.62 0.13 -22.43
N PRO A 231 4.72 0.21 -23.21
CA PRO A 231 6.06 0.37 -22.64
C PRO A 231 6.29 1.71 -21.93
N GLU A 232 5.48 2.73 -22.25
CA GLU A 232 5.59 4.08 -21.67
C GLU A 232 4.66 4.27 -20.44
N ASP A 233 3.82 3.28 -20.09
CA ASP A 233 2.85 3.41 -19.00
C ASP A 233 3.48 3.11 -17.63
N SER A 234 3.90 4.16 -16.94
CA SER A 234 4.49 4.13 -15.60
C SER A 234 3.67 3.40 -14.54
N SER A 235 2.34 3.37 -14.65
CA SER A 235 1.46 2.70 -13.68
C SER A 235 1.53 1.18 -13.82
N ILE A 236 1.65 0.66 -15.06
CA ILE A 236 1.81 -0.76 -15.33
C ILE A 236 3.19 -1.25 -14.84
N TRP A 237 4.25 -0.47 -15.08
CA TRP A 237 5.59 -0.75 -14.53
C TRP A 237 5.57 -0.81 -13.01
N SER A 238 5.01 0.21 -12.37
CA SER A 238 4.90 0.28 -10.91
C SER A 238 4.08 -0.87 -10.32
N ALA A 239 3.02 -1.30 -11.00
CA ALA A 239 2.24 -2.47 -10.60
C ALA A 239 3.07 -3.77 -10.75
N CYS A 240 3.77 -3.95 -11.86
CA CYS A 240 4.61 -5.13 -12.10
C CYS A 240 5.71 -5.25 -11.04
N VAL A 241 6.49 -4.18 -10.82
CA VAL A 241 7.59 -4.15 -9.87
C VAL A 241 7.10 -4.44 -8.44
N ARG A 242 6.05 -3.76 -7.97
CA ARG A 242 5.46 -4.01 -6.63
C ARG A 242 5.03 -5.46 -6.44
N ASN A 243 4.39 -6.02 -7.46
CA ASN A 243 3.90 -7.38 -7.42
C ASN A 243 5.04 -8.42 -7.42
N LEU A 244 6.10 -8.20 -8.19
CA LEU A 244 7.29 -9.07 -8.18
C LEU A 244 8.01 -9.00 -6.82
N MET A 245 8.12 -7.81 -6.22
CA MET A 245 8.68 -7.65 -4.87
C MET A 245 7.87 -8.42 -3.82
N LYS A 246 6.53 -8.33 -3.88
CA LYS A 246 5.62 -9.08 -2.99
C LYS A 246 5.85 -10.59 -3.06
N LEU A 247 6.18 -11.13 -4.23
CA LEU A 247 6.44 -12.55 -4.45
C LEU A 247 7.90 -12.96 -4.24
N GLY A 248 8.75 -12.06 -3.71
CA GLY A 248 10.16 -12.31 -3.48
C GLY A 248 11.02 -12.43 -4.75
N ALA A 249 10.49 -12.10 -5.93
CA ALA A 249 11.18 -12.25 -7.21
C ALA A 249 12.17 -11.09 -7.49
N LEU A 250 13.07 -10.80 -6.55
CA LEU A 250 13.92 -9.61 -6.56
C LEU A 250 14.87 -9.53 -7.76
N ASP A 251 15.38 -10.66 -8.27
CA ASP A 251 16.23 -10.66 -9.47
C ASP A 251 15.46 -10.21 -10.72
N GLN A 252 14.18 -10.58 -10.81
CA GLN A 252 13.32 -10.12 -11.91
C GLN A 252 12.97 -8.65 -11.76
N VAL A 253 12.85 -8.15 -10.53
CA VAL A 253 12.68 -6.71 -10.26
C VAL A 253 13.91 -5.95 -10.75
N ALA A 254 15.12 -6.44 -10.45
CA ALA A 254 16.37 -5.83 -10.91
C ALA A 254 16.42 -5.68 -12.44
N GLN A 255 16.06 -6.74 -13.17
CA GLN A 255 15.98 -6.68 -14.63
C GLN A 255 14.90 -5.69 -15.10
N THR A 256 13.71 -5.74 -14.49
CA THR A 256 12.59 -4.86 -14.84
C THR A 256 12.96 -3.38 -14.60
N LEU A 257 13.67 -3.06 -13.52
CA LEU A 257 14.13 -1.70 -13.24
C LEU A 257 15.19 -1.23 -14.25
N THR A 258 16.08 -2.12 -14.68
CA THR A 258 17.04 -1.80 -15.76
C THR A 258 16.30 -1.44 -17.05
N ASP A 259 15.33 -2.26 -17.47
CA ASP A 259 14.56 -2.01 -18.68
C ASP A 259 13.70 -0.73 -18.60
N ALA A 260 13.28 -0.35 -17.40
CA ALA A 260 12.47 0.85 -17.15
C ALA A 260 13.25 2.16 -17.30
N LYS A 261 14.57 2.17 -17.03
CA LYS A 261 15.42 3.37 -17.08
C LYS A 261 15.41 4.05 -18.45
N ASP A 262 15.34 3.25 -19.51
CA ASP A 262 15.37 3.74 -20.89
C ASP A 262 13.99 4.15 -21.41
N ARG A 263 12.93 3.91 -20.64
CA ARG A 263 11.53 4.03 -21.09
C ARG A 263 10.65 4.94 -20.23
N LEU A 264 11.07 5.23 -19.00
CA LEU A 264 10.25 5.97 -18.06
C LEU A 264 11.00 7.20 -17.52
N PRO A 265 10.27 8.22 -17.05
CA PRO A 265 10.87 9.34 -16.34
C PRO A 265 11.70 8.88 -15.15
N THR A 266 12.84 9.54 -14.93
CA THR A 266 13.81 9.23 -13.88
C THR A 266 13.16 9.16 -12.50
N GLU A 267 12.20 10.03 -12.21
CA GLU A 267 11.51 10.10 -10.92
C GLU A 267 10.65 8.85 -10.68
N VAL A 268 9.96 8.35 -11.71
CA VAL A 268 9.16 7.13 -11.60
C VAL A 268 10.06 5.93 -11.32
N VAL A 269 11.21 5.86 -11.99
CA VAL A 269 12.20 4.81 -11.76
C VAL A 269 12.79 4.92 -10.36
N ALA A 270 13.10 6.12 -9.89
CA ALA A 270 13.59 6.37 -8.54
C ALA A 270 12.58 5.93 -7.47
N GLN A 271 11.27 6.13 -7.65
CA GLN A 271 10.24 5.60 -6.73
C GLN A 271 10.28 4.08 -6.63
N MET A 272 10.38 3.40 -7.77
CA MET A 272 10.44 1.93 -7.79
C MET A 272 11.78 1.41 -7.21
N GLN A 273 12.87 2.11 -7.49
CA GLN A 273 14.21 1.81 -6.96
C GLN A 273 14.26 1.98 -5.44
N HIS A 274 13.69 3.06 -4.89
CA HIS A 274 13.60 3.30 -3.44
C HIS A 274 12.96 2.12 -2.72
N LEU A 275 11.81 1.65 -3.22
CA LEU A 275 11.12 0.50 -2.67
C LEU A 275 11.93 -0.79 -2.81
N TYR A 276 12.53 -1.03 -3.99
CA TYR A 276 13.35 -2.22 -4.25
C TYR A 276 14.59 -2.30 -3.36
N CYS A 277 15.32 -1.19 -3.19
CA CYS A 277 16.45 -1.09 -2.28
C CYS A 277 16.03 -1.42 -0.85
N GLY A 278 14.86 -0.95 -0.42
CA GLY A 278 14.29 -1.31 0.86
C GLY A 278 14.03 -2.82 1.05
N TYR A 279 13.54 -3.51 0.02
CA TYR A 279 13.37 -4.98 0.04
C TYR A 279 14.70 -5.74 0.09
N ARG A 280 15.79 -5.12 -0.36
CA ARG A 280 17.15 -5.68 -0.32
C ARG A 280 17.94 -5.29 0.93
N ALA A 281 17.38 -4.45 1.79
CA ALA A 281 18.13 -3.77 2.85
C ALA A 281 19.38 -3.01 2.32
N ASP A 282 19.29 -2.47 1.10
CA ASP A 282 20.29 -1.61 0.49
C ASP A 282 20.01 -0.15 0.87
N PHE A 283 20.64 0.33 1.94
CA PHE A 283 20.39 1.67 2.46
C PHE A 283 20.90 2.78 1.57
N GLU A 284 22.10 2.61 1.02
CA GLU A 284 22.76 3.62 0.21
C GLU A 284 21.97 3.87 -1.08
N GLY A 285 21.53 2.78 -1.72
CA GLY A 285 20.63 2.86 -2.87
C GLY A 285 19.27 3.48 -2.54
N ALA A 286 18.68 3.12 -1.39
CA ALA A 286 17.41 3.71 -0.96
C ALA A 286 17.55 5.21 -0.69
N THR A 287 18.58 5.64 0.05
CA THR A 287 18.82 7.05 0.37
C THR A 287 19.08 7.87 -0.88
N THR A 288 19.87 7.35 -1.82
CA THR A 288 20.13 7.99 -3.12
C THR A 288 18.81 8.22 -3.89
N ALA A 289 17.97 7.19 -4.00
CA ALA A 289 16.68 7.30 -4.68
C ALA A 289 15.73 8.29 -3.95
N PHE A 290 15.74 8.29 -2.62
CA PHE A 290 14.94 9.21 -1.81
C PHE A 290 15.36 10.68 -2.03
N GLU A 291 16.66 10.96 -2.04
CA GLU A 291 17.20 12.31 -2.30
C GLU A 291 16.83 12.83 -3.70
N GLN A 292 16.87 11.95 -4.71
CA GLN A 292 16.43 12.29 -6.07
C GLN A 292 14.96 12.70 -6.10
N LEU A 293 14.09 11.94 -5.42
CA LEU A 293 12.66 12.23 -5.35
C LEU A 293 12.37 13.53 -4.60
N LEU A 294 13.14 13.80 -3.54
CA LEU A 294 13.04 15.05 -2.79
C LEU A 294 13.44 16.24 -3.66
N ALA A 295 14.56 16.15 -4.38
CA ALA A 295 15.03 17.20 -5.29
C ALA A 295 14.04 17.49 -6.43
N ALA A 296 13.32 16.46 -6.90
CA ALA A 296 12.29 16.59 -7.93
C ALA A 296 10.90 17.04 -7.40
N GLY A 297 10.76 17.29 -6.09
CA GLY A 297 9.47 17.62 -5.47
C GLY A 297 8.43 16.48 -5.55
N GLN A 298 8.85 15.24 -5.76
CA GLN A 298 7.98 14.05 -5.88
C GLN A 298 7.94 13.20 -4.59
N CYS A 299 8.33 13.76 -3.45
CA CYS A 299 8.42 13.04 -2.18
C CYS A 299 7.10 13.08 -1.38
N GLN A 300 6.16 12.21 -1.74
CA GLN A 300 4.86 12.06 -1.06
C GLN A 300 5.00 11.45 0.34
N GLN A 301 3.99 11.65 1.20
CA GLN A 301 3.96 11.10 2.57
C GLN A 301 4.32 9.60 2.65
N SER A 302 3.80 8.77 1.73
CA SER A 302 4.08 7.32 1.74
C SER A 302 5.55 6.98 1.51
N ILE A 303 6.27 7.80 0.74
CA ILE A 303 7.70 7.65 0.47
C ILE A 303 8.50 8.04 1.72
N GLN A 304 8.08 9.09 2.42
CA GLN A 304 8.67 9.52 3.68
C GLN A 304 8.47 8.46 4.78
N GLU A 305 7.26 7.91 4.92
CA GLU A 305 6.96 6.83 5.87
C GLU A 305 7.79 5.58 5.61
N LEU A 306 7.99 5.23 4.34
CA LEU A 306 8.88 4.13 3.94
C LEU A 306 10.33 4.43 4.34
N GLN A 307 10.82 5.64 4.09
CA GLN A 307 12.16 6.05 4.48
C GLN A 307 12.37 5.96 6.00
N ILE A 308 11.38 6.37 6.81
CA ILE A 308 11.43 6.25 8.27
C ILE A 308 11.61 4.80 8.71
N LYS A 309 10.87 3.87 8.09
CA LYS A 309 10.99 2.44 8.42
C LYS A 309 12.35 1.87 8.01
N LEU A 310 12.92 2.34 6.89
CA LEU A 310 14.26 1.96 6.47
C LEU A 310 15.36 2.49 7.42
N MET A 311 15.23 3.72 7.88
CA MET A 311 16.12 4.28 8.91
C MET A 311 16.06 3.47 10.22
N PHE A 312 14.85 3.12 10.66
CA PHE A 312 14.64 2.30 11.86
C PHE A 312 15.36 0.95 11.74
N ASN A 313 15.19 0.28 10.59
CA ASN A 313 15.78 -1.02 10.29
C ASN A 313 17.32 -1.01 10.38
N LEU A 314 17.96 0.00 9.78
CA LEU A 314 19.41 0.00 9.54
C LEU A 314 20.22 0.75 10.58
N MET A 315 19.54 1.45 11.50
CA MET A 315 20.11 1.99 12.73
C MET A 315 21.33 2.88 12.57
N GLU A 316 21.35 3.68 11.52
CA GLU A 316 22.41 4.66 11.34
C GLU A 316 22.08 5.93 12.14
N LEU A 317 22.31 5.88 13.46
CA LEU A 317 22.15 7.03 14.34
C LEU A 317 23.03 8.22 13.91
N LYS A 318 24.12 7.97 13.17
CA LYS A 318 25.03 9.00 12.63
C LYS A 318 24.41 9.84 11.51
N THR A 319 23.57 9.23 10.67
CA THR A 319 22.85 9.93 9.59
C THR A 319 21.43 10.31 10.00
N TYR A 320 21.00 9.96 11.22
CA TYR A 320 19.70 10.34 11.78
C TYR A 320 19.41 11.82 11.59
N ASP A 321 20.33 12.74 11.91
CA ASP A 321 20.11 14.17 11.73
C ASP A 321 20.03 14.59 10.27
N GLN A 322 20.83 13.98 9.38
CA GLN A 322 20.81 14.30 7.95
C GLN A 322 19.48 13.90 7.30
N VAL A 323 18.93 12.76 7.72
CA VAL A 323 17.68 12.23 7.17
C VAL A 323 16.46 12.85 7.87
N THR A 324 16.48 13.03 9.20
CA THR A 324 15.38 13.69 9.94
C THR A 324 15.33 15.20 9.77
N HIS A 325 16.43 15.91 9.54
CA HIS A 325 16.39 17.35 9.20
C HIS A 325 15.70 17.61 7.86
N ARG A 326 15.69 16.61 6.96
CA ARG A 326 15.02 16.65 5.67
C ARG A 326 13.59 16.08 5.72
N ILE A 327 13.30 15.19 6.67
CA ILE A 327 11.97 14.61 6.90
C ILE A 327 11.16 15.50 7.85
N GLY A 328 10.06 16.07 7.37
CA GLY A 328 9.22 17.00 8.15
C GLY A 328 9.50 18.48 7.92
N GLN A 329 10.39 18.85 6.98
CA GLN A 329 10.27 20.17 6.36
C GLN A 329 8.99 20.18 5.52
N PRO A 330 8.13 21.21 5.64
CA PRO A 330 6.99 21.33 4.76
C PRO A 330 7.50 21.33 3.32
N GLY A 331 7.11 20.34 2.52
CA GLY A 331 7.01 20.61 1.09
C GLY A 331 6.03 21.76 0.91
N GLU A 332 6.13 22.53 -0.17
CA GLU A 332 5.20 23.64 -0.48
C GLU A 332 3.71 23.23 -0.45
N TRP A 333 3.41 21.94 -0.29
CA TRP A 333 2.10 21.32 -0.32
C TRP A 333 1.59 20.68 0.98
N GLU A 334 2.32 20.64 2.10
CA GLU A 334 1.82 19.96 3.31
C GLU A 334 2.08 20.72 4.62
N ASN A 335 1.03 21.39 5.11
CA ASN A 335 0.95 22.05 6.42
C ASN A 335 0.71 21.07 7.59
N ARG A 336 1.22 19.83 7.51
CA ARG A 336 1.18 18.90 8.64
C ARG A 336 2.57 18.29 8.85
N PRO A 337 3.29 18.62 9.94
CA PRO A 337 4.44 17.82 10.32
C PRO A 337 3.99 16.37 10.52
N LEU A 338 4.83 15.39 10.16
CA LEU A 338 4.62 13.98 10.49
C LEU A 338 4.17 13.87 11.96
N HIS A 339 2.88 13.67 12.18
CA HIS A 339 2.35 13.56 13.52
C HIS A 339 2.90 12.27 14.12
N ARG A 340 3.33 12.33 15.38
CA ARG A 340 3.84 11.20 16.19
C ARG A 340 2.78 10.10 16.47
N ARG A 341 1.91 9.78 15.52
CA ARG A 341 0.80 8.83 15.65
C ARG A 341 0.97 7.65 14.69
N GLY A 342 0.81 6.44 15.22
CA GLY A 342 0.99 5.18 14.51
C GLY A 342 2.46 4.78 14.35
N LEU A 343 2.69 3.70 13.58
CA LEU A 343 3.96 2.98 13.62
C LEU A 343 5.20 3.79 13.18
N PRO A 344 5.17 4.57 12.08
CA PRO A 344 6.31 5.41 11.71
C PRO A 344 6.65 6.46 12.78
N GLY A 345 5.64 7.03 13.43
CA GLY A 345 5.84 7.97 14.53
C GLY A 345 6.46 7.32 15.76
N ALA A 346 6.07 6.08 16.09
CA ALA A 346 6.68 5.32 17.17
C ALA A 346 8.16 5.03 16.89
N PHE A 347 8.50 4.65 15.65
CA PHE A 347 9.89 4.43 15.22
C PHE A 347 10.74 5.69 15.36
N LEU A 348 10.23 6.86 14.99
CA LEU A 348 10.95 8.13 15.18
C LEU A 348 11.20 8.45 16.66
N ILE A 349 10.21 8.21 17.54
CA ILE A 349 10.38 8.42 18.98
C ILE A 349 11.47 7.50 19.52
N GLU A 350 11.43 6.22 19.14
CA GLU A 350 12.40 5.25 19.62
C GLU A 350 13.82 5.56 19.14
N LEU A 351 13.99 5.92 17.85
CA LEU A 351 15.29 6.37 17.32
C LEU A 351 15.82 7.63 18.02
N ALA A 352 14.94 8.58 18.38
CA ALA A 352 15.33 9.77 19.11
C ALA A 352 15.86 9.45 20.52
N LEU A 353 15.16 8.56 21.25
CA LEU A 353 15.61 8.07 22.56
C LEU A 353 16.96 7.35 22.45
N GLU A 354 17.10 6.48 21.45
CA GLU A 354 18.36 5.75 21.22
C GLU A 354 19.55 6.66 20.96
N LYS A 355 19.31 7.78 20.28
CA LYS A 355 20.31 8.82 20.00
C LYS A 355 20.69 9.60 21.25
N GLU A 356 19.71 10.05 22.05
CA GLU A 356 19.97 10.80 23.29
C GLU A 356 20.73 9.96 24.32
N GLU A 357 20.39 8.68 24.41
CA GLU A 357 21.01 7.79 25.39
C GLU A 357 22.30 7.17 24.87
N ALA A 358 22.66 7.35 23.59
CA ALA A 358 23.82 6.75 22.94
C ALA A 358 25.10 6.96 23.77
N PRO A 359 25.86 5.90 24.09
CA PRO A 359 27.07 6.02 24.90
C PRO A 359 28.09 6.95 24.21
N GLU A 360 28.58 7.94 24.95
CA GLU A 360 29.65 8.84 24.50
C GLU A 360 31.00 8.09 24.52
N GLY A 361 31.64 7.92 23.36
CA GLY A 361 32.97 7.29 23.22
C GLY A 361 33.11 6.31 22.06
N GLU A 362 34.34 5.89 21.75
CA GLU A 362 34.64 4.93 20.67
C GLU A 362 34.32 3.47 21.08
N HIS A 363 33.55 2.80 20.20
CA HIS A 363 33.34 1.35 20.09
C HIS A 363 32.62 0.60 21.24
N VAL A 364 31.34 0.91 21.48
CA VAL A 364 30.44 -0.05 22.15
C VAL A 364 30.00 -1.13 21.16
N SER A 365 30.15 -2.40 21.54
CA SER A 365 29.71 -3.54 20.72
C SER A 365 28.18 -3.57 20.58
N VAL A 366 27.66 -4.21 19.54
CA VAL A 366 26.20 -4.33 19.32
C VAL A 366 25.55 -5.12 20.47
N GLU A 367 26.26 -6.12 20.98
CA GLU A 367 25.87 -6.97 22.09
C GLU A 367 25.77 -6.19 23.40
N ASP A 368 26.77 -5.38 23.74
CA ASP A 368 26.77 -4.59 24.97
C ASP A 368 25.72 -3.49 24.92
N TRP A 369 25.50 -2.90 23.75
CA TRP A 369 24.39 -1.97 23.53
C TRP A 369 23.04 -2.62 23.78
N ALA A 370 22.80 -3.81 23.19
CA ALA A 370 21.55 -4.54 23.39
C ALA A 370 21.34 -4.99 24.84
N ARG A 371 22.41 -5.40 25.55
CA ARG A 371 22.35 -5.72 27.00
C ARG A 371 21.98 -4.52 27.86
N ALA A 372 22.51 -3.34 27.53
CA ALA A 372 22.18 -2.12 28.27
C ALA A 372 20.73 -1.66 28.04
N ARG A 373 20.11 -2.07 26.93
CA ARG A 373 18.78 -1.61 26.50
C ARG A 373 17.85 -2.77 26.11
N PRO A 374 17.51 -3.67 27.05
CA PRO A 374 16.74 -4.88 26.74
C PRO A 374 15.30 -4.62 26.23
N ASN A 375 14.76 -3.43 26.48
CA ASN A 375 13.40 -3.05 26.03
C ASN A 375 13.39 -2.34 24.66
N SER A 376 14.55 -1.98 24.12
CA SER A 376 14.66 -1.30 22.83
C SER A 376 14.49 -2.27 21.67
N CYS A 377 13.46 -2.06 20.85
CA CYS A 377 13.29 -2.76 19.58
C CYS A 377 14.38 -2.36 18.59
N VAL A 378 14.85 -1.11 18.62
CA VAL A 378 16.01 -0.67 17.83
C VAL A 378 17.23 -1.52 18.19
N ALA A 379 17.68 -1.50 19.44
CA ALA A 379 18.87 -2.25 19.86
C ALA A 379 18.77 -3.76 19.56
N ALA A 380 17.59 -4.35 19.79
CA ALA A 380 17.33 -5.75 19.47
C ALA A 380 17.40 -6.04 17.97
N THR A 381 16.83 -5.18 17.13
CA THR A 381 16.88 -5.33 15.66
C THR A 381 18.33 -5.29 15.18
N ARG A 382 19.16 -4.37 15.71
CA ARG A 382 20.61 -4.34 15.39
C ARG A 382 21.29 -5.67 15.65
N LEU A 383 21.03 -6.21 16.84
CA LEU A 383 21.72 -7.40 17.30
C LEU A 383 21.32 -8.58 16.43
N VAL A 384 20.02 -8.73 16.17
CA VAL A 384 19.49 -9.78 15.31
C VAL A 384 20.05 -9.65 13.89
N ASP A 385 20.08 -8.45 13.32
CA ASP A 385 20.60 -8.23 11.97
C ASP A 385 22.10 -8.53 11.86
N SER A 386 22.90 -8.05 12.83
CA SER A 386 24.34 -8.35 12.92
C SER A 386 24.59 -9.86 13.08
N TRP A 387 23.86 -10.49 14.00
CA TRP A 387 23.95 -11.92 14.28
C TRP A 387 23.58 -12.78 13.07
N TRP A 388 22.49 -12.43 12.38
CA TRP A 388 22.02 -13.13 11.20
C TRP A 388 23.01 -12.99 10.03
N SER A 389 23.45 -11.75 9.73
CA SER A 389 24.38 -11.46 8.63
C SER A 389 25.76 -12.09 8.83
N ALA A 390 26.23 -12.20 10.07
CA ALA A 390 27.47 -12.91 10.37
C ALA A 390 27.35 -14.44 10.15
N GLY A 391 26.13 -14.99 10.27
CA GLY A 391 25.85 -16.41 10.07
C GLY A 391 25.69 -16.83 8.61
N SER A 392 25.20 -15.94 7.74
CA SER A 392 24.99 -16.23 6.30
C SER A 392 26.29 -16.53 5.54
N ASN A 393 27.43 -16.05 6.05
CA ASN A 393 28.76 -16.30 5.48
C ASN A 393 29.49 -17.52 6.08
N GLN A 394 28.89 -18.22 7.04
CA GLN A 394 29.53 -19.33 7.74
C GLN A 394 28.95 -20.70 7.31
N ARG A 395 29.83 -21.70 7.18
CA ARG A 395 29.44 -23.10 6.98
C ARG A 395 28.56 -23.53 8.17
N PRO A 396 27.49 -24.32 7.97
CA PRO A 396 26.67 -24.82 9.07
C PRO A 396 27.55 -25.41 10.18
N ALA A 397 27.35 -24.96 11.42
CA ALA A 397 27.93 -25.64 12.57
C ALA A 397 27.47 -27.12 12.54
N PRO A 398 28.35 -28.08 12.87
CA PRO A 398 27.93 -29.47 12.97
C PRO A 398 26.77 -29.58 13.97
N PRO A 399 25.78 -30.45 13.70
CA PRO A 399 24.65 -30.63 14.61
C PRO A 399 25.18 -30.96 16.00
N HIS A 400 24.75 -30.20 17.01
CA HIS A 400 24.95 -30.60 18.41
C HIS A 400 24.29 -31.97 18.62
N ALA A 401 24.82 -32.76 19.55
CA ALA A 401 24.47 -34.18 19.74
C ALA A 401 23.01 -34.46 20.15
N GLU A 402 22.20 -33.42 20.38
CA GLU A 402 20.75 -33.55 20.57
C GLU A 402 20.04 -33.42 19.22
N ALA A 403 19.28 -34.44 18.82
CA ALA A 403 18.50 -34.40 17.60
C ALA A 403 17.56 -33.18 17.62
N PRO A 404 17.51 -32.35 16.55
CA PRO A 404 16.63 -31.20 16.53
C PRO A 404 15.19 -31.65 16.74
N GLN A 405 14.51 -31.07 17.73
CA GLN A 405 13.09 -31.33 17.95
C GLN A 405 12.34 -30.97 16.66
N THR A 406 11.58 -31.93 16.14
CA THR A 406 10.88 -31.79 14.87
C THR A 406 9.70 -30.84 15.03
N ILE A 407 9.51 -29.92 14.10
CA ILE A 407 8.32 -29.07 14.03
C ILE A 407 7.10 -29.97 13.78
N PRO A 408 6.10 -29.98 14.69
CA PRO A 408 4.85 -30.71 14.48
C PRO A 408 4.15 -30.31 13.17
N ARG A 409 3.56 -31.29 12.48
CA ARG A 409 2.78 -31.05 11.25
C ARG A 409 1.35 -30.57 11.56
N GLN A 410 1.28 -29.45 12.28
CA GLN A 410 0.04 -28.80 12.67
C GLN A 410 0.12 -27.31 12.36
N ILE A 411 -0.89 -26.79 11.68
CA ILE A 411 -1.03 -25.39 11.30
C ILE A 411 -2.10 -24.76 12.19
N PHE A 412 -1.77 -23.60 12.75
CA PHE A 412 -2.65 -22.79 13.57
C PHE A 412 -2.90 -21.44 12.92
N GLN A 413 -4.15 -20.98 12.99
CA GLN A 413 -4.53 -19.62 12.60
C GLN A 413 -5.51 -19.04 13.61
N TYR A 414 -5.74 -17.72 13.55
CA TYR A 414 -6.72 -17.03 14.39
C TYR A 414 -7.62 -16.12 13.57
N TRP A 415 -8.92 -16.18 13.87
CA TRP A 415 -9.90 -15.21 13.43
C TRP A 415 -10.90 -14.96 14.55
N ASP A 416 -11.02 -13.72 15.04
CA ASP A 416 -11.76 -13.40 16.27
C ASP A 416 -13.23 -13.85 16.26
N LYS A 417 -13.85 -13.81 15.08
CA LYS A 417 -15.25 -14.20 14.86
C LYS A 417 -15.39 -15.67 14.48
N PRO A 418 -16.54 -16.30 14.77
CA PRO A 418 -16.79 -17.70 14.38
C PRO A 418 -16.94 -17.88 12.86
N SER A 419 -17.37 -16.85 12.13
CA SER A 419 -17.56 -16.89 10.67
C SER A 419 -16.44 -16.15 9.94
N LEU A 420 -15.83 -16.82 8.96
CA LEU A 420 -14.84 -16.24 8.06
C LEU A 420 -15.54 -15.47 6.93
N PRO A 421 -15.18 -14.21 6.66
CA PRO A 421 -15.58 -13.52 5.44
C PRO A 421 -15.07 -14.25 4.19
N GLY A 422 -15.76 -14.13 3.06
CA GLY A 422 -15.42 -14.81 1.80
C GLY A 422 -13.93 -14.73 1.42
N PRO A 423 -13.34 -13.52 1.31
CA PRO A 423 -11.91 -13.38 0.96
C PRO A 423 -10.96 -14.07 1.95
N ILE A 424 -11.28 -14.05 3.25
CA ILE A 424 -10.46 -14.70 4.30
C ILE A 424 -10.62 -16.22 4.24
N SER A 425 -11.81 -16.71 3.91
CA SER A 425 -12.07 -18.14 3.76
C SER A 425 -11.14 -18.77 2.72
N HIS A 426 -10.94 -18.11 1.56
CA HIS A 426 -10.03 -18.61 0.53
C HIS A 426 -8.56 -18.62 0.98
N MET A 427 -8.14 -17.63 1.76
CA MET A 427 -6.79 -17.56 2.33
C MET A 427 -6.55 -18.68 3.34
N VAL A 428 -7.49 -18.89 4.28
CA VAL A 428 -7.46 -19.99 5.25
C VAL A 428 -7.48 -21.36 4.55
N GLU A 429 -8.26 -21.49 3.48
CA GLU A 429 -8.34 -22.73 2.70
C GLU A 429 -6.99 -23.12 2.06
N SER A 430 -6.17 -22.13 1.66
CA SER A 430 -4.82 -22.38 1.14
C SER A 430 -3.91 -23.13 2.14
N TRP A 431 -4.06 -22.85 3.45
CA TRP A 431 -3.34 -23.52 4.52
C TRP A 431 -4.01 -24.85 4.92
N LYS A 432 -5.34 -24.86 5.01
CA LYS A 432 -6.12 -26.05 5.39
C LYS A 432 -5.91 -27.21 4.41
N ASN A 433 -5.74 -26.90 3.12
CA ASN A 433 -5.55 -27.89 2.07
C ASN A 433 -4.07 -28.32 1.91
N CYS A 434 -3.16 -27.84 2.76
CA CYS A 434 -1.76 -28.24 2.74
C CYS A 434 -1.62 -29.73 3.09
N ALA A 435 -1.12 -30.53 2.16
CA ALA A 435 -1.02 -31.97 2.32
C ALA A 435 -0.09 -32.38 3.48
N GLY A 436 -0.53 -33.34 4.29
CA GLY A 436 0.25 -33.86 5.41
C GLY A 436 0.30 -32.94 6.64
N PHE A 437 -0.46 -31.85 6.67
CA PHE A 437 -0.63 -31.01 7.85
C PHE A 437 -2.07 -31.08 8.37
N THR A 438 -2.21 -31.05 9.69
CA THR A 438 -3.51 -30.78 10.32
C THR A 438 -3.69 -29.28 10.46
N HIS A 439 -4.94 -28.80 10.46
CA HIS A 439 -5.25 -27.37 10.54
C HIS A 439 -6.26 -27.11 11.67
N GLU A 440 -5.96 -26.13 12.52
CA GLU A 440 -6.84 -25.65 13.58
C GLU A 440 -6.92 -24.12 13.53
N ILE A 441 -8.14 -23.60 13.47
CA ILE A 441 -8.39 -22.16 13.56
C ILE A 441 -9.06 -21.80 14.88
N PHE A 442 -8.44 -20.88 15.60
CA PHE A 442 -9.00 -20.34 16.83
C PHE A 442 -9.89 -19.14 16.55
N ASN A 443 -10.94 -19.01 17.36
CA ASN A 443 -11.66 -17.75 17.53
C ASN A 443 -11.45 -17.22 18.94
N ARG A 444 -11.96 -16.02 19.22
CA ARG A 444 -11.75 -15.36 20.52
C ARG A 444 -12.15 -16.26 21.70
N ARG A 445 -13.25 -17.00 21.56
CA ARG A 445 -13.76 -17.88 22.62
C ARG A 445 -12.87 -19.12 22.80
N SER A 446 -12.53 -19.82 21.72
CA SER A 446 -11.67 -21.00 21.83
C SER A 446 -10.26 -20.65 22.28
N ALA A 447 -9.72 -19.50 21.85
CA ALA A 447 -8.44 -18.95 22.30
C ALA A 447 -8.45 -18.65 23.81
N ALA A 448 -9.46 -17.93 24.31
CA ALA A 448 -9.56 -17.61 25.73
C ALA A 448 -9.70 -18.85 26.62
N ASN A 449 -10.39 -19.88 26.12
CA ASN A 449 -10.53 -21.17 26.80
C ASN A 449 -9.20 -21.94 26.83
N PHE A 450 -8.51 -22.03 25.69
CA PHE A 450 -7.19 -22.66 25.59
C PHE A 450 -6.19 -22.01 26.55
N LEU A 451 -6.09 -20.67 26.54
CA LEU A 451 -5.18 -19.94 27.42
C LEU A 451 -5.52 -20.18 28.90
N ARG A 452 -6.81 -20.25 29.24
CA ARG A 452 -7.25 -20.54 30.61
C ARG A 452 -6.88 -21.96 31.04
N SER A 453 -7.12 -22.95 30.19
CA SER A 453 -6.86 -24.36 30.52
C SER A 453 -5.37 -24.69 30.60
N THR A 454 -4.57 -24.05 29.75
CA THR A 454 -3.13 -24.34 29.62
C THR A 454 -2.29 -23.49 30.58
N TYR A 455 -2.56 -22.19 30.68
CA TYR A 455 -1.71 -21.25 31.43
C TYR A 455 -2.43 -20.60 32.64
N GLY A 456 -3.73 -20.83 32.80
CA GLY A 456 -4.51 -20.31 33.92
C GLY A 456 -5.22 -18.98 33.64
N SER A 457 -5.98 -18.51 34.63
CA SER A 457 -6.89 -17.36 34.50
C SER A 457 -6.17 -16.03 34.21
N LYS A 458 -4.92 -15.85 34.67
CA LYS A 458 -4.11 -14.66 34.41
C LYS A 458 -3.90 -14.43 32.92
N TRP A 459 -3.57 -15.48 32.17
CA TRP A 459 -3.27 -15.41 30.74
C TRP A 459 -4.52 -15.15 29.90
N SER A 460 -5.62 -15.84 30.22
CA SER A 460 -6.94 -15.58 29.61
C SER A 460 -7.41 -14.15 29.86
N ARG A 461 -7.13 -13.58 31.04
CA ARG A 461 -7.41 -12.18 31.36
C ARG A 461 -6.52 -11.22 30.56
N ALA A 462 -5.22 -11.47 30.46
CA ALA A 462 -4.29 -10.65 29.68
C ALA A 462 -4.70 -10.60 28.20
N PHE A 463 -5.06 -11.74 27.62
CA PHE A 463 -5.63 -11.83 26.27
C PHE A 463 -6.89 -10.96 26.12
N GLY A 464 -7.79 -10.99 27.11
CA GLY A 464 -8.98 -10.14 27.13
C GLY A 464 -8.70 -8.64 27.28
N LEU A 465 -7.49 -8.24 27.66
CA LEU A 465 -7.05 -6.83 27.79
C LEU A 465 -6.40 -6.28 26.51
N ALA A 466 -6.17 -7.12 25.49
CA ALA A 466 -5.66 -6.66 24.21
C ALA A 466 -6.58 -5.59 23.59
N ARG A 467 -5.97 -4.49 23.12
CA ARG A 467 -6.70 -3.33 22.57
C ARG A 467 -7.17 -3.55 21.13
N THR A 468 -6.52 -4.47 20.41
CA THR A 468 -6.76 -4.76 19.01
C THR A 468 -6.81 -6.27 18.79
N THR A 469 -7.56 -6.70 17.77
CA THR A 469 -7.59 -8.10 17.33
C THR A 469 -6.21 -8.61 16.90
N ALA A 470 -5.34 -7.72 16.40
CA ALA A 470 -3.95 -8.06 16.09
C ALA A 470 -3.17 -8.46 17.36
N GLY A 471 -3.30 -7.69 18.45
CA GLY A 471 -2.64 -8.03 19.72
C GLY A 471 -3.15 -9.34 20.36
N GLU A 472 -4.41 -9.69 20.12
CA GLU A 472 -4.97 -10.99 20.50
C GLU A 472 -4.30 -12.13 19.74
N ALA A 473 -4.22 -12.01 18.41
CA ALA A 473 -3.58 -12.98 17.53
C ALA A 473 -2.09 -13.14 17.89
N ASP A 474 -1.40 -12.03 18.16
CA ASP A 474 0.00 -11.99 18.59
C ASP A 474 0.25 -12.75 19.89
N MET A 475 -0.58 -12.53 20.93
CA MET A 475 -0.41 -13.28 22.17
C MET A 475 -0.74 -14.76 21.98
N LEU A 476 -1.82 -15.07 21.25
CA LEU A 476 -2.27 -16.45 21.06
C LEU A 476 -1.25 -17.28 20.29
N ARG A 477 -0.67 -16.75 19.21
CA ARG A 477 0.28 -17.51 18.37
C ARG A 477 1.52 -17.92 19.16
N LEU A 478 2.05 -17.01 19.97
CA LEU A 478 3.20 -17.28 20.84
C LEU A 478 2.87 -18.39 21.85
N CYS A 479 1.71 -18.30 22.50
CA CYS A 479 1.27 -19.30 23.48
C CYS A 479 1.00 -20.68 22.84
N VAL A 480 0.29 -20.73 21.71
CA VAL A 480 -0.03 -22.00 21.03
C VAL A 480 1.24 -22.70 20.57
N LEU A 481 2.17 -21.97 19.93
CA LEU A 481 3.43 -22.57 19.48
C LEU A 481 4.36 -22.92 20.63
N ALA A 482 4.40 -22.13 21.72
CA ALA A 482 5.16 -22.47 22.91
C ALA A 482 4.65 -23.77 23.56
N GLU A 483 3.34 -24.01 23.59
CA GLU A 483 2.78 -25.24 24.17
C GLU A 483 2.87 -26.44 23.22
N ARG A 484 2.38 -26.27 21.99
CA ARG A 484 2.10 -27.37 21.05
C ARG A 484 3.16 -27.52 19.96
N GLY A 485 3.98 -26.50 19.72
CA GLY A 485 4.80 -26.40 18.50
C GLY A 485 3.92 -26.32 17.25
N GLY A 486 4.53 -26.34 16.07
CA GLY A 486 3.85 -26.38 14.78
C GLY A 486 4.15 -25.17 13.93
N VAL A 487 3.23 -24.83 13.03
CA VAL A 487 3.28 -23.66 12.16
C VAL A 487 2.12 -22.74 12.54
N TYR A 488 2.38 -21.45 12.69
CA TYR A 488 1.36 -20.42 12.75
C TYR A 488 1.46 -19.56 11.50
N ALA A 489 0.30 -19.19 10.94
CA ALA A 489 0.18 -18.21 9.88
C ALA A 489 -1.02 -17.29 10.13
N ASP A 490 -0.90 -15.99 9.87
CA ASP A 490 -2.05 -15.09 9.96
C ASP A 490 -3.15 -15.51 8.96
N ALA A 491 -4.42 -15.34 9.35
CA ALA A 491 -5.56 -15.84 8.57
C ALA A 491 -5.74 -15.14 7.22
N ASP A 492 -5.12 -13.98 7.04
CA ASP A 492 -5.11 -13.18 5.82
C ASP A 492 -3.83 -13.35 4.96
N ASP A 493 -2.98 -14.30 5.31
CA ASP A 493 -1.83 -14.72 4.50
C ASP A 493 -2.18 -15.94 3.64
N VAL A 494 -1.59 -16.04 2.44
CA VAL A 494 -1.86 -17.12 1.48
C VAL A 494 -0.64 -18.00 1.34
N LEU A 495 -0.82 -19.31 1.59
CA LEU A 495 0.15 -20.33 1.21
C LEU A 495 -0.04 -20.66 -0.28
N TYR A 496 0.92 -20.28 -1.12
CA TYR A 496 0.83 -20.53 -2.57
C TYR A 496 2.00 -21.36 -3.10
N GLY A 497 3.07 -21.52 -2.34
CA GLY A 497 4.16 -22.46 -2.60
C GLY A 497 4.11 -23.68 -1.69
N ASP A 498 5.23 -24.38 -1.61
CA ASP A 498 5.36 -25.65 -0.87
C ASP A 498 5.82 -25.42 0.59
N LEU A 499 4.96 -25.72 1.56
CA LEU A 499 5.29 -25.58 2.98
C LEU A 499 6.40 -26.56 3.44
N ASP A 500 6.47 -27.77 2.87
CA ASP A 500 7.54 -28.72 3.22
C ASP A 500 8.90 -28.20 2.78
N ALA A 501 8.97 -27.61 1.58
CA ALA A 501 10.17 -26.95 1.08
C ALA A 501 10.57 -25.75 1.95
N LEU A 502 9.59 -24.95 2.42
CA LEU A 502 9.83 -23.82 3.31
C LEU A 502 10.40 -24.25 4.68
N LEU A 503 9.91 -25.35 5.24
CA LEU A 503 10.37 -25.88 6.53
C LEU A 503 11.68 -26.68 6.43
N LYS A 504 12.09 -27.07 5.22
CA LYS A 504 13.23 -27.96 4.99
C LYS A 504 14.53 -27.35 5.52
N GLY A 505 15.24 -28.11 6.35
CA GLY A 505 16.54 -27.71 6.89
C GLY A 505 16.45 -26.71 8.06
N THR A 506 15.24 -26.42 8.55
CA THR A 506 15.03 -25.64 9.76
C THR A 506 15.71 -26.30 10.96
N ARG A 507 16.41 -25.48 11.74
CA ARG A 507 17.03 -25.85 13.01
C ARG A 507 16.24 -25.20 14.13
N GLY A 508 15.31 -25.93 14.75
CA GLY A 508 14.47 -25.41 15.83
C GLY A 508 13.41 -24.39 15.35
N LEU A 509 13.52 -23.14 15.80
CA LEU A 509 12.60 -22.06 15.48
C LEU A 509 12.86 -21.46 14.08
N LEU A 510 11.87 -21.48 13.20
CA LEU A 510 11.86 -20.79 11.92
C LEU A 510 11.13 -19.45 12.02
N LEU A 511 11.83 -18.40 11.60
CA LEU A 511 11.31 -17.05 11.42
C LEU A 511 11.74 -16.54 10.04
N TYR A 512 11.28 -15.35 9.68
CA TYR A 512 11.80 -14.62 8.53
C TYR A 512 12.04 -13.16 8.89
N ARG A 513 12.92 -12.49 8.13
CA ARG A 513 13.20 -11.07 8.29
C ARG A 513 12.19 -10.25 7.47
N GLU A 514 11.41 -9.39 8.13
CA GLU A 514 10.48 -8.50 7.44
C GLU A 514 11.23 -7.47 6.59
N THR A 515 10.72 -7.25 5.37
CA THR A 515 11.18 -6.15 4.52
C THR A 515 10.72 -4.82 5.12
N LEU A 516 11.50 -3.75 4.93
CA LEU A 516 11.07 -2.40 5.31
C LEU A 516 10.81 -2.24 6.83
N GLY A 517 11.61 -2.90 7.67
CA GLY A 517 11.52 -2.80 9.13
C GLY A 517 12.57 -3.61 9.88
N GLY A 518 13.11 -4.68 9.29
CA GLY A 518 14.26 -5.43 9.83
C GLY A 518 13.90 -6.37 10.98
N ALA A 519 12.78 -6.12 11.65
CA ALA A 519 12.23 -7.00 12.66
C ALA A 519 11.91 -8.40 12.10
N LEU A 520 11.85 -9.36 13.02
CA LEU A 520 11.46 -10.73 12.72
C LEU A 520 9.94 -10.81 12.59
N GLY A 521 9.49 -11.38 11.47
CA GLY A 521 8.07 -11.53 11.15
C GLY A 521 7.34 -12.35 12.21
N ASN A 522 6.19 -11.82 12.66
CA ASN A 522 5.36 -12.47 13.67
C ASN A 522 4.16 -13.21 13.06
N ASN A 523 3.74 -12.82 11.84
CA ASN A 523 2.63 -13.39 11.08
C ASN A 523 2.88 -14.83 10.60
N PHE A 524 4.13 -15.25 10.46
CA PHE A 524 4.50 -16.64 10.22
C PHE A 524 5.61 -17.08 11.18
N ILE A 525 5.37 -18.18 11.90
CA ILE A 525 6.35 -18.77 12.82
C ILE A 525 6.21 -20.29 12.73
N ALA A 526 7.33 -21.01 12.66
CA ALA A 526 7.29 -22.46 12.83
C ALA A 526 8.29 -22.90 13.90
N ALA A 527 7.90 -23.78 14.82
CA ALA A 527 8.77 -24.16 15.94
C ALA A 527 8.43 -25.54 16.51
N PRO A 528 9.41 -26.22 17.14
CA PRO A 528 9.09 -27.28 18.07
C PRO A 528 8.36 -26.73 19.31
N PRO A 529 7.59 -27.56 20.02
CA PRO A 529 7.00 -27.16 21.30
C PRO A 529 8.10 -26.73 22.28
N LYS A 530 7.78 -25.78 23.15
CA LYS A 530 8.62 -25.30 24.26
C LYS A 530 9.93 -24.65 23.82
N HIS A 531 10.02 -24.14 22.59
CA HIS A 531 11.19 -23.36 22.18
C HIS A 531 11.38 -22.15 23.11
N PRO A 532 12.57 -21.94 23.73
CA PRO A 532 12.76 -20.95 24.80
C PRO A 532 12.39 -19.51 24.41
N VAL A 533 12.68 -19.11 23.16
CA VAL A 533 12.28 -17.80 22.63
C VAL A 533 10.77 -17.59 22.69
N LEU A 534 9.97 -18.60 22.30
CA LEU A 534 8.51 -18.46 22.24
C LEU A 534 7.90 -18.44 23.65
N VAL A 535 8.46 -19.21 24.58
CA VAL A 535 8.06 -19.17 26.00
C VAL A 535 8.31 -17.77 26.56
N SER A 536 9.52 -17.24 26.38
CA SER A 536 9.89 -15.89 26.83
C SER A 536 9.02 -14.82 26.18
N ALA A 537 8.82 -14.88 24.86
CA ALA A 537 7.97 -13.95 24.13
C ALA A 537 6.51 -13.97 24.62
N ALA A 538 5.95 -15.16 24.87
CA ALA A 538 4.60 -15.31 25.40
C ALA A 538 4.46 -14.67 26.79
N GLU A 539 5.46 -14.83 27.67
CA GLU A 539 5.49 -14.21 28.99
C GLU A 539 5.61 -12.68 28.92
N MET A 540 6.47 -12.18 28.03
CA MET A 540 6.61 -10.75 27.76
C MET A 540 5.29 -10.14 27.28
N ALA A 541 4.60 -10.78 26.32
CA ALA A 541 3.31 -10.33 25.81
C ALA A 541 2.23 -10.33 26.90
N CYS A 542 2.16 -11.41 27.69
CA CYS A 542 1.22 -11.52 28.81
C CYS A 542 1.44 -10.41 29.86
N ARG A 543 2.71 -10.11 30.19
CA ARG A 543 3.08 -9.03 31.10
C ARG A 543 2.66 -7.67 30.54
N ALA A 544 3.05 -7.36 29.31
CA ALA A 544 2.80 -6.07 28.69
C ALA A 544 1.29 -5.77 28.58
N LEU A 545 0.47 -6.77 28.27
CA LEU A 545 -1.00 -6.65 28.25
C LEU A 545 -1.59 -6.49 29.65
N SER A 546 -1.05 -7.20 30.64
CA SER A 546 -1.49 -7.09 32.04
C SER A 546 -1.22 -5.71 32.64
N GLU A 547 -0.10 -5.09 32.25
CA GLU A 547 0.33 -3.75 32.67
C GLU A 547 -0.39 -2.62 31.92
N ARG A 548 -1.17 -2.96 30.88
CA ARG A 548 -1.89 -1.99 30.03
C ARG A 548 -0.97 -0.96 29.39
N SER A 549 0.20 -1.41 28.90
CA SER A 549 1.09 -0.57 28.11
C SER A 549 0.33 0.14 26.98
N VAL A 550 0.67 1.41 26.74
CA VAL A 550 0.04 2.25 25.72
C VAL A 550 0.76 2.21 24.37
N GLU A 551 1.80 1.37 24.26
CA GLU A 551 2.56 1.14 23.04
C GLU A 551 1.71 0.53 21.91
N THR A 552 2.27 0.51 20.71
CA THR A 552 1.63 -0.14 19.56
C THR A 552 1.61 -1.66 19.74
N ALA A 553 0.63 -2.35 19.14
CA ALA A 553 0.62 -3.82 19.14
C ALA A 553 1.92 -4.41 18.55
N TRP A 554 2.50 -3.74 17.56
CA TRP A 554 3.78 -4.13 16.96
C TRP A 554 4.91 -4.22 18.00
N THR A 555 5.01 -3.25 18.91
CA THR A 555 6.01 -3.21 19.99
C THR A 555 5.61 -4.11 21.17
N GLN A 556 4.33 -4.13 21.53
CA GLN A 556 3.84 -4.74 22.77
C GLN A 556 3.66 -6.26 22.68
N THR A 557 3.28 -6.78 21.50
CA THR A 557 2.93 -8.21 21.29
C THR A 557 3.44 -8.76 19.97
N GLY A 558 3.70 -7.89 18.99
CA GLY A 558 4.00 -8.24 17.60
C GLY A 558 5.49 -8.39 17.27
N PRO A 559 5.91 -8.08 16.03
CA PRO A 559 7.28 -8.28 15.54
C PRO A 559 8.36 -7.64 16.42
N GLY A 560 8.12 -6.45 16.97
CA GLY A 560 9.07 -5.76 17.85
C GLY A 560 9.34 -6.56 19.13
N LEU A 561 8.30 -7.14 19.75
CA LEU A 561 8.45 -7.98 20.93
C LEU A 561 9.20 -9.28 20.61
N LEU A 562 8.81 -9.97 19.54
CA LEU A 562 9.46 -11.22 19.12
C LEU A 562 10.95 -11.01 18.83
N THR A 563 11.29 -9.89 18.18
CA THR A 563 12.67 -9.51 17.89
C THR A 563 13.48 -9.30 19.18
N ARG A 564 12.92 -8.63 20.19
CA ARG A 564 13.56 -8.50 21.52
C ARG A 564 13.76 -9.85 22.20
N ALA A 565 12.77 -10.76 22.12
CA ALA A 565 12.90 -12.09 22.71
C ALA A 565 14.03 -12.91 22.05
N VAL A 566 14.18 -12.82 20.72
CA VAL A 566 15.30 -13.45 20.01
C VAL A 566 16.63 -12.79 20.37
N ALA A 567 16.69 -11.46 20.39
CA ALA A 567 17.90 -10.72 20.79
C ALA A 567 18.37 -11.14 22.19
N GLN A 568 17.46 -11.21 23.16
CA GLN A 568 17.78 -11.66 24.52
C GLN A 568 18.30 -13.11 24.53
N TYR A 569 17.64 -14.00 23.80
CA TYR A 569 18.09 -15.40 23.70
C TYR A 569 19.50 -15.51 23.12
N VAL A 570 19.82 -14.76 22.05
CA VAL A 570 21.17 -14.69 21.45
C VAL A 570 22.21 -14.23 22.48
N LEU A 571 21.88 -13.23 23.30
CA LEU A 571 22.76 -12.74 24.37
C LEU A 571 22.98 -13.77 25.47
N ASP A 572 21.93 -14.51 25.84
CA ASP A 572 21.94 -15.46 26.95
C ASP A 572 22.71 -16.73 26.62
N VAL A 573 22.52 -17.28 25.41
CA VAL A 573 23.11 -18.58 25.01
C VAL A 573 24.35 -18.45 24.12
N GLY A 574 24.61 -17.25 23.62
CA GLY A 574 25.68 -16.98 22.67
C GLY A 574 25.31 -17.25 21.22
N ALA A 575 25.97 -16.52 20.32
CA ALA A 575 25.65 -16.47 18.89
C ALA A 575 25.72 -17.83 18.17
N GLU A 576 26.71 -18.67 18.49
CA GLU A 576 26.86 -20.00 17.86
C GLU A 576 25.73 -20.96 18.26
N HIS A 577 25.42 -21.03 19.55
CA HIS A 577 24.33 -21.89 20.02
C HIS A 577 22.99 -21.43 19.46
N ALA A 578 22.73 -20.12 19.44
CA ALA A 578 21.51 -19.58 18.84
C ALA A 578 21.37 -19.98 17.35
N ARG A 579 22.46 -19.99 16.56
CA ARG A 579 22.44 -20.43 15.15
C ARG A 579 22.15 -21.92 14.96
N SER A 580 22.30 -22.72 16.02
CA SER A 580 21.94 -24.14 16.01
C SER A 580 20.46 -24.38 16.35
N GLN A 581 19.76 -23.38 16.88
CA GLN A 581 18.38 -23.49 17.37
C GLN A 581 17.38 -22.57 16.66
N ILE A 582 17.87 -21.60 15.87
CA ILE A 582 17.03 -20.64 15.16
C ILE A 582 17.47 -20.56 13.70
N THR A 583 16.49 -20.61 12.80
CA THR A 583 16.62 -20.34 11.38
C THR A 583 15.83 -19.09 11.05
N VAL A 584 16.47 -18.10 10.40
CA VAL A 584 15.80 -16.90 9.92
C VAL A 584 15.97 -16.84 8.40
N LEU A 585 14.86 -16.83 7.69
CA LEU A 585 14.82 -16.72 6.23
C LEU A 585 14.93 -15.27 5.78
N ASP A 586 15.55 -15.06 4.63
CA ASP A 586 15.43 -13.80 3.91
C ASP A 586 14.05 -13.69 3.24
N TRP A 587 13.72 -12.49 2.76
CA TRP A 587 12.44 -12.24 2.13
C TRP A 587 12.19 -13.10 0.89
N PRO A 588 13.12 -13.25 -0.09
CA PRO A 588 12.90 -14.13 -1.24
C PRO A 588 12.59 -15.59 -0.86
N SER A 589 13.31 -16.14 0.12
CA SER A 589 13.09 -17.53 0.57
C SER A 589 11.73 -17.71 1.22
N TYR A 590 11.26 -16.73 1.99
CA TYR A 590 9.92 -16.78 2.61
C TYR A 590 8.80 -16.48 1.61
N ALA A 591 8.92 -15.35 0.91
CA ALA A 591 7.87 -14.81 0.07
C ALA A 591 7.58 -15.66 -1.16
N SER A 592 8.51 -16.52 -1.59
CA SER A 592 8.29 -17.49 -2.67
C SER A 592 7.27 -18.59 -2.32
N HIS A 593 6.95 -18.76 -1.03
CA HIS A 593 5.98 -19.74 -0.53
C HIS A 593 4.73 -19.11 0.06
N VAL A 594 4.89 -17.98 0.76
CA VAL A 594 3.80 -17.31 1.49
C VAL A 594 3.65 -15.89 1.01
N ALA A 595 2.45 -15.55 0.54
CA ALA A 595 2.11 -14.18 0.19
C ALA A 595 1.48 -13.51 1.42
N SER A 596 2.23 -12.64 2.09
CA SER A 596 1.76 -11.92 3.27
C SER A 596 1.19 -10.54 2.98
N HIS A 597 0.49 -9.98 3.97
CA HIS A 597 -0.10 -8.64 3.92
C HIS A 597 -1.05 -8.44 2.74
N ASN A 598 -1.92 -9.43 2.48
CA ASN A 598 -2.86 -9.33 1.36
C ASN A 598 -3.89 -8.21 1.59
N PRO A 599 -4.28 -7.49 0.51
CA PRO A 599 -5.25 -6.43 0.60
C PRO A 599 -6.65 -7.02 0.82
N VAL A 600 -7.26 -6.67 1.95
CA VAL A 600 -8.57 -7.18 2.38
C VAL A 600 -9.40 -6.08 3.00
N GLU A 601 -10.71 -6.14 2.78
CA GLU A 601 -11.64 -5.07 3.12
C GLU A 601 -11.59 -4.64 4.60
N TYR A 602 -11.37 -5.56 5.55
CA TYR A 602 -11.36 -5.16 6.96
C TYR A 602 -10.16 -4.26 7.32
N LYS A 603 -9.06 -4.28 6.54
CA LYS A 603 -7.88 -3.44 6.79
C LYS A 603 -8.12 -1.95 6.50
N ILE A 604 -9.17 -1.63 5.74
CA ILE A 604 -9.57 -0.25 5.44
C ILE A 604 -10.74 0.22 6.32
N LYS A 605 -11.34 -0.66 7.13
CA LYS A 605 -12.45 -0.34 8.05
C LYS A 605 -11.93 0.07 9.44
N LYS A 606 -12.68 0.92 10.13
CA LYS A 606 -12.39 1.41 11.49
C LYS A 606 -12.13 0.25 12.46
N GLY A 607 -11.07 0.35 13.28
CA GLY A 607 -10.68 -0.66 14.28
C GLY A 607 -9.50 -1.57 13.88
N HIS A 608 -8.99 -1.46 12.65
CA HIS A 608 -7.69 -2.02 12.27
C HIS A 608 -6.57 -1.04 12.61
N TRP A 609 -5.41 -1.52 13.07
CA TRP A 609 -4.30 -0.67 13.50
C TRP A 609 -3.73 0.24 12.39
N VAL A 610 -3.91 -0.13 11.11
CA VAL A 610 -3.60 0.72 9.93
C VAL A 610 -4.73 1.72 9.63
N ALA A 611 -5.99 1.39 9.92
CA ALA A 611 -7.15 2.22 9.60
C ALA A 611 -7.40 3.34 10.63
N ASP A 612 -6.94 3.18 11.87
CA ASP A 612 -7.06 4.21 12.92
C ASP A 612 -6.30 5.52 12.60
N GLN A 613 -5.47 5.53 11.54
CA GLN A 613 -4.81 6.72 11.02
C GLN A 613 -5.69 7.55 10.05
N ASN A 614 -6.73 6.95 9.46
CA ASN A 614 -7.61 7.58 8.47
C ASN A 614 -9.07 7.42 8.89
N ILE A 615 -9.55 8.29 9.79
CA ILE A 615 -10.99 8.38 10.10
C ILE A 615 -11.69 8.93 8.85
N ILE A 616 -12.14 8.03 7.99
CA ILE A 616 -12.97 8.35 6.82
C ILE A 616 -14.35 8.75 7.36
N ARG A 617 -14.69 10.05 7.28
CA ARG A 617 -16.04 10.52 7.58
C ARG A 617 -16.98 10.10 6.43
N PRO A 618 -18.19 9.57 6.72
CA PRO A 618 -19.17 9.30 5.67
C PRO A 618 -19.46 10.58 4.88
N SER A 619 -19.37 10.52 3.55
CA SER A 619 -19.71 11.66 2.70
C SER A 619 -21.23 11.77 2.56
N GLU A 620 -21.79 12.96 2.80
CA GLU A 620 -23.22 13.24 2.64
C GLU A 620 -23.72 13.02 1.21
N ILE A 621 -22.81 13.00 0.23
CA ILE A 621 -23.13 12.78 -1.18
C ILE A 621 -23.87 11.48 -1.43
N TRP A 622 -23.59 10.43 -0.65
CA TRP A 622 -24.22 9.11 -0.83
C TRP A 622 -25.69 9.10 -0.43
N ASN A 623 -26.08 9.90 0.56
CA ASN A 623 -27.49 10.01 0.96
C ASN A 623 -28.31 10.72 -0.12
N VAL A 624 -27.74 11.76 -0.74
CA VAL A 624 -28.40 12.48 -1.83
C VAL A 624 -28.45 11.63 -3.10
N LEU A 625 -27.37 10.92 -3.41
CA LEU A 625 -27.30 10.00 -4.55
C LEU A 625 -28.31 8.86 -4.41
N HIS A 626 -28.45 8.29 -3.22
CA HIS A 626 -29.50 7.32 -2.92
C HIS A 626 -30.90 7.89 -3.15
N GLY A 627 -31.17 9.11 -2.66
CA GLY A 627 -32.43 9.80 -2.92
C GLY A 627 -32.70 10.00 -4.42
N ALA A 628 -31.68 10.36 -5.20
CA ALA A 628 -31.79 10.50 -6.66
C ALA A 628 -32.07 9.15 -7.35
N ALA A 629 -31.39 8.08 -6.93
CA ALA A 629 -31.54 6.74 -7.47
C ALA A 629 -32.94 6.15 -7.21
N VAL A 630 -33.50 6.33 -6.01
CA VAL A 630 -34.81 5.79 -5.64
C VAL A 630 -35.98 6.58 -6.26
N GLN A 631 -35.81 7.89 -6.46
CA GLN A 631 -36.89 8.78 -6.95
C GLN A 631 -36.97 8.90 -8.48
N THR A 632 -36.07 8.26 -9.21
CA THR A 632 -36.09 8.25 -10.68
C THR A 632 -36.67 6.91 -11.14
N PRO A 633 -38.00 6.81 -11.36
CA PRO A 633 -38.60 5.57 -11.84
C PRO A 633 -38.05 5.19 -13.22
N ALA A 634 -38.07 3.87 -13.49
CA ALA A 634 -37.63 3.24 -14.73
C ALA A 634 -38.30 3.83 -15.98
#